data_AF-A0A7X6BAA3-F1
#
_entry.id   AF-A0A7X6BAA3-F1
#
_cell.length_a   1.000
_cell.length_b   1.000
_cell.length_c   1.000
_cell.angle_alpha   90.00
_cell.angle_beta   90.00
_cell.angle_gamma   90.00
#
_symmetry.space_group_name_H-M   'P 1'
#
loop_
_entity.id
_entity.type
_entity.pdbx_description
1 polymer ?
#
loop_
_entity_poly.entity_id
_entity_poly.type
_entity_poly.pdbx_seq_one_letter_code
_entity_poly.pdbx_strand_id
1 'polypeptide(L)' 'MRNFVPAAALLGLLLAGCSRTDNEPGPGGVTVSEAKALDDAAEMLESRDSAADEAPASDAPE' A
#
# COMPACT_ATOMS: atom_id res chain seq x y z
N MET A 1 -27.47 35.14 -12.28
CA MET A 1 -27.03 33.78 -12.67
C MET A 1 -25.49 33.64 -12.81
N ARG A 2 -24.70 34.74 -12.79
CA ARG A 2 -23.25 34.70 -13.01
C ARG A 2 -22.38 34.50 -11.74
N ASN A 3 -22.98 34.48 -10.56
CA ASN A 3 -22.27 34.42 -9.27
C ASN A 3 -22.25 33.02 -8.61
N PHE A 4 -22.86 32.01 -9.24
CA PHE A 4 -22.90 30.64 -8.70
C PHE A 4 -21.70 29.78 -9.10
N VAL A 5 -20.93 30.21 -10.10
CA VAL A 5 -19.73 29.52 -10.60
C VAL A 5 -18.66 29.29 -9.50
N PRO A 6 -18.28 30.29 -8.67
CA PRO A 6 -17.26 30.05 -7.64
C PRO A 6 -17.74 29.07 -6.55
N ALA A 7 -19.03 29.09 -6.21
CA ALA A 7 -19.60 28.19 -5.22
C ALA A 7 -19.63 26.73 -5.69
N ALA A 8 -19.94 26.52 -6.98
CA ALA A 8 -19.91 25.18 -7.57
C ALA A 8 -18.48 24.62 -7.68
N ALA A 9 -17.48 25.47 -7.97
CA ALA A 9 -16.08 25.06 -8.04
C ALA A 9 -15.53 24.64 -6.66
N LEU A 10 -15.87 25.40 -5.61
CA LEU A 10 -15.52 25.04 -4.23
C LEU A 10 -16.13 23.70 -3.82
N LEU A 11 -17.41 23.46 -4.13
CA LEU A 11 -18.08 22.20 -3.80
C LEU A 11 -17.42 21.01 -4.51
N GLY A 12 -17.01 21.15 -5.77
CA GLY A 12 -16.27 20.11 -6.49
C GLY A 12 -14.93 19.72 -5.85
N LEU A 13 -14.20 20.68 -5.26
CA LEU A 13 -12.96 20.39 -4.54
C LEU A 13 -13.18 19.56 -3.26
N LEU A 14 -14.30 19.78 -2.55
CA LEU A 14 -14.62 19.01 -1.35
C LEU A 14 -14.99 17.55 -1.69
N LEU A 15 -15.63 17.31 -2.83
CA LEU A 15 -15.96 15.96 -3.29
C LEU A 15 -14.75 15.21 -3.87
N ALA A 16 -13.71 15.92 -4.33
CA ALA A 16 -12.48 15.28 -4.82
C ALA A 16 -11.72 14.50 -3.72
N GLY A 17 -11.95 14.83 -2.44
CA GLY A 17 -11.43 14.08 -1.30
C GLY A 17 -12.21 12.80 -0.97
N CYS A 18 -13.42 12.61 -1.53
CA CYS A 18 -14.19 11.36 -1.41
C CYS A 18 -13.93 10.40 -2.59
N SER A 19 -12.94 10.71 -3.42
CA SER A 19 -12.48 9.80 -4.47
C SER A 19 -11.42 8.87 -3.88
N ARG A 20 -11.41 7.61 -4.34
CA ARG A 20 -10.46 6.55 -4.01
C ARG A 20 -9.02 7.01 -4.28
N THR A 21 -8.44 7.72 -3.33
CA THR A 21 -7.02 8.02 -3.26
C THR A 21 -6.32 6.81 -2.64
N ASP A 22 -5.05 6.58 -2.97
CA ASP A 22 -4.26 5.47 -2.39
C ASP A 22 -4.13 5.53 -0.86
N ASN A 23 -4.54 6.65 -0.24
CA ASN A 23 -4.59 6.87 1.20
C ASN A 23 -5.91 6.47 1.87
N GLU A 24 -6.94 6.07 1.12
CA GLU A 24 -8.15 5.55 1.75
C GLU A 24 -7.87 4.17 2.36
N PRO A 25 -8.29 3.90 3.61
CA PRO A 25 -8.12 2.59 4.22
C PRO A 25 -8.85 1.51 3.41
N GLY A 26 -8.10 0.57 2.88
CA GLY A 26 -8.59 -0.62 2.20
C GLY A 26 -9.14 -1.68 3.18
N PRO A 27 -9.57 -2.85 2.67
CA PRO A 27 -9.99 -3.97 3.50
C PRO A 27 -8.86 -4.36 4.47
N GLY A 28 -9.13 -4.37 5.78
CA GLY A 28 -8.11 -4.56 6.82
C GLY A 28 -7.61 -3.27 7.48
N GLY A 29 -8.10 -2.10 7.05
CA GLY A 29 -7.78 -0.81 7.67
C GLY A 29 -6.42 -0.24 7.27
N VAL A 30 -5.74 -0.86 6.30
CA VAL A 30 -4.47 -0.41 5.72
C VAL A 30 -4.70 0.25 4.37
N THR A 31 -3.95 1.29 4.08
CA THR A 31 -3.92 1.98 2.79
C THR A 31 -3.32 1.08 1.70
N VAL A 32 -3.51 1.44 0.42
CA VAL A 32 -2.93 0.67 -0.70
C VAL A 32 -1.41 0.71 -0.67
N SER A 33 -0.84 1.85 -0.29
CA SER A 33 0.61 2.02 -0.12
C SER A 33 1.17 1.18 1.03
N GLU A 34 0.46 1.10 2.16
CA GLU A 34 0.83 0.22 3.28
C GLU A 34 0.78 -1.26 2.88
N ALA A 35 -0.30 -1.69 2.21
CA ALA A 35 -0.43 -3.06 1.74
C ALA A 35 0.74 -3.46 0.82
N LYS A 36 1.10 -2.58 -0.12
CA LYS A 36 2.25 -2.83 -0.99
C LYS A 36 3.58 -2.93 -0.23
N ALA A 37 3.80 -2.07 0.76
CA ALA A 37 5.01 -2.14 1.58
C ALA A 37 5.09 -3.45 2.39
N LEU A 38 3.94 -3.98 2.84
CA LEU A 38 3.86 -5.27 3.50
C LEU A 38 4.16 -6.44 2.54
N ASP A 39 3.63 -6.40 1.32
CA ASP A 39 3.91 -7.43 0.29
C ASP A 39 5.39 -7.46 -0.11
N ASP A 40 6.00 -6.28 -0.34
CA ASP A 40 7.41 -6.17 -0.67
C ASP A 40 8.29 -6.74 0.47
N ALA A 41 7.90 -6.53 1.73
CA ALA A 41 8.59 -7.10 2.88
C ALA A 41 8.45 -8.63 2.96
N ALA A 42 7.29 -9.18 2.61
CA ALA A 42 7.08 -10.62 2.55
C ALA A 42 7.95 -11.28 1.45
N GLU A 43 8.05 -10.65 0.28
CA GLU A 43 8.90 -11.11 -0.83
C GLU A 43 10.39 -11.19 -0.42
N MET A 44 10.87 -10.23 0.38
CA MET A 44 12.24 -10.25 0.92
C MET A 44 12.50 -11.41 1.88
N LEU A 45 11.48 -11.86 2.64
CA LEU A 45 11.58 -13.03 3.52
C LEU A 45 11.59 -14.32 2.71
N GLU A 46 10.65 -14.47 1.76
CA GLU A 46 10.57 -15.63 0.87
C GLU A 46 11.88 -15.84 0.08
N SER A 47 12.47 -14.75 -0.40
CA SER A 47 13.77 -14.78 -1.09
C SER A 47 14.92 -15.27 -0.21
N ARG A 48 14.86 -15.02 1.11
CA ARG A 48 15.86 -15.50 2.08
C ARG A 48 15.63 -16.97 2.41
N ASP A 49 14.37 -17.37 2.61
CA ASP A 49 14.01 -18.75 2.92
C ASP A 49 14.33 -19.68 1.75
N SER A 50 14.04 -19.25 0.51
CA SER A 50 14.44 -19.97 -0.71
C SER A 50 15.95 -20.15 -0.84
N ALA A 51 16.74 -19.15 -0.41
CA ALA A 51 18.21 -19.24 -0.41
C ALA A 51 18.73 -20.12 0.74
N ALA A 52 18.00 -20.23 1.85
CA ALA A 52 18.33 -21.09 2.97
C ALA A 52 18.03 -22.57 2.68
N ASP A 53 16.98 -22.87 1.90
CA ASP A 53 16.57 -24.24 1.55
C ASP A 53 17.52 -24.89 0.51
N GLU A 54 18.15 -24.08 -0.35
CA GLU A 54 19.14 -24.54 -1.35
C GLU A 54 20.56 -24.67 -0.77
N ALA A 55 20.80 -24.17 0.45
CA ALA A 55 22.08 -24.36 1.13
C ALA A 55 22.17 -25.82 1.63
N PRO A 56 23.22 -26.58 1.27
CA PRO A 56 23.39 -27.92 1.84
C PRO A 56 23.50 -27.77 3.35
N ALA A 57 22.67 -28.52 4.08
CA ALA A 57 22.59 -28.56 5.55
C ALA A 57 23.87 -29.16 6.20
N SER A 58 25.04 -28.67 5.83
CA SER A 58 26.34 -29.17 6.23
C SER A 58 27.24 -28.00 6.64
N ASP A 59 26.95 -27.41 7.79
CA ASP A 59 27.96 -27.28 8.86
C ASP A 59 27.26 -26.78 10.14
N ALA A 60 26.86 -27.72 10.98
CA ALA A 60 26.62 -27.45 12.39
C ALA A 60 27.91 -27.83 13.14
N PRO A 61 28.65 -26.89 13.73
CA PRO A 61 29.66 -27.25 14.72
C PRO A 61 28.94 -27.77 15.98
N GLU A 62 29.46 -28.88 16.51
CA GLU A 62 28.99 -29.61 17.71
C GLU A 62 28.66 -28.73 18.93
#